data_AF-A0A1Q7J9P7-F1
#
_entry.id   AF-A0A1Q7J9P7-F1
#
_cell.length_a   1.000
_cell.length_b   1.000
_cell.length_c   1.000
_cell.angle_alpha   90.00
_cell.angle_beta   90.00
_cell.angle_gamma   90.00
#
_symmetry.space_group_name_H-M   'P 1'
#
loop_
_entity.id
_entity.type
_entity.pdbx_description
1 polymer ?
#
loop_
_entity_poly.entity_id
_entity_poly.type
_entity_poly.pdbx_seq_one_letter_code
_entity_poly.pdbx_strand_id
1 'polypeptide(L)'
;MRSLQLEPAAMIALGEGAGWDVYIRFEGFRSGVRAQREKLRELEEAEWPGHAEGAVRLRFGGLPTHAAQVAKALAPLRARLEWLPTLGLGFASCAAVEAEALHRARRELTALGGWLTGPGDWGPAPASLAVHRSVKRQLDPEELLAPGRFVV
;
A
#
# COMPACT_ATOMS: atom_id res chain seq x y z
N MET A 1 -37.62 -2.69 6.54
CA MET A 1 -36.28 -2.32 7.06
C MET A 1 -35.26 -2.68 6.00
N ARG A 2 -34.53 -1.71 5.42
CA ARG A 2 -33.36 -2.00 4.58
C ARG A 2 -32.40 -2.84 5.42
N SER A 3 -31.99 -3.99 4.91
CA SER A 3 -30.94 -4.81 5.52
C SER A 3 -29.73 -3.90 5.75
N LEU A 4 -29.40 -3.60 7.00
CA LEU A 4 -28.18 -2.92 7.39
C LEU A 4 -27.04 -3.86 7.02
N GLN A 5 -26.60 -3.79 5.77
CA GLN A 5 -25.42 -4.47 5.29
C GLN A 5 -24.24 -3.73 5.93
N LEU A 6 -23.70 -4.31 7.00
CA LEU A 6 -22.42 -3.87 7.53
C LEU A 6 -21.37 -3.99 6.42
N GLU A 7 -20.78 -2.86 6.06
CA GLU A 7 -19.58 -2.84 5.25
C GLU A 7 -18.42 -3.45 6.04
N PRO A 8 -17.43 -4.07 5.37
CA PRO A 8 -16.17 -4.44 6.01
C PRO A 8 -15.54 -3.23 6.70
N ALA A 9 -15.15 -3.41 7.96
CA ALA A 9 -14.39 -2.39 8.70
C ALA A 9 -12.93 -2.33 8.19
N ALA A 10 -12.38 -3.48 7.81
CA ALA A 10 -11.07 -3.56 7.19
C ALA A 10 -10.99 -4.73 6.20
N MET A 11 -10.11 -4.60 5.21
CA MET A 11 -9.79 -5.63 4.23
C MET A 11 -8.29 -5.56 3.92
N ILE A 12 -7.62 -6.70 3.92
CA ILE A 12 -6.21 -6.84 3.54
C ILE A 12 -6.05 -8.05 2.62
N ALA A 13 -5.28 -7.87 1.56
CA ALA A 13 -4.87 -8.95 0.66
C ALA A 13 -3.38 -9.21 0.86
N LEU A 14 -3.02 -10.45 1.20
CA LEU A 14 -1.64 -10.90 1.33
C LEU A 14 -1.23 -11.63 0.07
N GLY A 15 -0.17 -11.16 -0.57
CA GLY A 15 0.38 -11.76 -1.78
C GLY A 15 1.67 -12.50 -1.48
N GLU A 16 1.70 -13.80 -1.73
CA GLU A 16 2.90 -14.64 -1.68
C GLU A 16 2.90 -15.59 -2.89
N GLY A 17 3.96 -15.53 -3.71
CA GLY A 17 4.01 -16.30 -4.95
C GLY A 17 2.97 -15.86 -5.99
N ALA A 18 2.12 -16.79 -6.44
CA ALA A 18 1.13 -16.56 -7.50
C ALA A 18 -0.30 -16.29 -6.99
N GLY A 19 -0.53 -16.37 -5.68
CA GLY A 19 -1.84 -16.28 -5.06
C GLY A 19 -2.01 -15.05 -4.16
N TRP A 20 -3.26 -14.80 -3.79
CA TRP A 20 -3.65 -13.79 -2.80
C TRP A 20 -4.56 -14.42 -1.75
N ASP A 21 -4.23 -14.23 -0.48
CA ASP A 21 -5.12 -14.53 0.64
C ASP A 21 -5.80 -13.23 1.07
N VAL A 22 -7.14 -13.21 1.08
CA VAL A 22 -7.92 -12.01 1.39
C VAL A 22 -8.60 -12.16 2.75
N TYR A 23 -8.26 -11.26 3.67
CA TYR A 23 -8.84 -11.19 5.00
C TYR A 23 -9.81 -10.02 5.07
N ILE A 24 -10.98 -10.29 5.63
CA ILE A 24 -12.08 -9.32 5.78
C ILE A 24 -12.46 -9.27 7.25
N ARG A 25 -12.50 -8.08 7.83
CA ARG A 25 -12.90 -7.85 9.22
C ARG A 25 -14.17 -7.03 9.25
N PHE A 26 -15.17 -7.54 9.96
CA PHE A 26 -16.40 -6.83 10.28
C PHE A 26 -16.37 -6.39 11.74
N GLU A 27 -16.71 -5.13 11.99
CA GLU A 27 -16.87 -4.59 13.33
C GLU A 27 -18.27 -3.99 13.52
N GLY A 28 -18.73 -3.90 14.76
CA GLY A 28 -20.02 -3.32 15.10
C GLY A 28 -20.85 -4.20 16.02
N PHE A 29 -22.17 -4.06 15.94
CA PHE A 29 -23.11 -4.78 16.80
C PHE A 29 -23.16 -6.27 16.49
N ARG A 30 -23.18 -7.11 17.54
CA ARG A 30 -23.06 -8.58 17.47
C ARG A 30 -23.98 -9.23 16.44
N SER A 31 -25.25 -8.84 16.39
CA SER A 31 -26.22 -9.45 15.48
C SER A 31 -25.92 -9.14 14.01
N GLY A 32 -25.37 -7.96 13.72
CA GLY A 32 -24.95 -7.58 12.37
C GLY A 32 -23.72 -8.36 11.93
N VAL A 33 -22.70 -8.45 12.80
CA VAL A 33 -21.49 -9.25 12.52
C VAL A 33 -21.86 -10.71 12.28
N ARG A 34 -22.76 -11.29 13.10
CA ARG A 34 -23.27 -12.65 12.89
C ARG A 34 -23.97 -12.80 11.55
N ALA A 35 -24.82 -11.85 11.16
CA ALA A 35 -25.52 -11.89 9.88
C ALA A 35 -24.55 -11.83 8.67
N GLN A 36 -23.43 -11.10 8.77
CA GLN A 36 -22.41 -11.11 7.72
C GLN A 36 -21.63 -12.43 7.68
N ARG A 37 -21.27 -12.99 8.85
CA ARG A 37 -20.63 -14.32 8.93
C ARG A 37 -21.49 -15.40 8.27
N GLU A 38 -22.79 -15.39 8.52
CA GLU A 38 -23.71 -16.38 7.92
C GLU A 38 -23.74 -16.32 6.39
N LYS A 39 -23.63 -15.12 5.81
CA LYS A 39 -23.56 -14.91 4.35
C LYS A 39 -22.25 -15.37 3.76
N LEU A 40 -21.18 -15.32 4.55
CA LEU A 40 -19.81 -15.68 4.17
C LEU A 40 -19.38 -17.01 4.78
N ARG A 41 -20.32 -17.91 5.07
CA ARG A 41 -20.08 -19.21 5.73
C ARG A 41 -19.11 -20.14 4.99
N GLU A 42 -18.83 -19.85 3.72
CA GLU A 42 -17.86 -20.58 2.89
C GLU A 42 -16.42 -20.09 3.12
N LEU A 43 -16.23 -18.93 3.76
CA LEU A 43 -14.92 -18.43 4.15
C LEU A 43 -14.50 -19.01 5.50
N GLU A 44 -13.21 -19.25 5.65
CA GLU A 44 -12.61 -19.69 6.91
C GLU A 44 -12.51 -18.54 7.92
N GLU A 45 -12.74 -18.85 9.20
CA GLU A 45 -12.41 -17.94 10.30
C GLU A 45 -10.93 -18.05 10.64
N ALA A 46 -10.21 -16.96 10.39
CA ALA A 46 -8.78 -16.86 10.67
C ALA A 46 -8.49 -15.69 11.61
N GLU A 47 -7.35 -15.77 12.29
CA GLU A 47 -6.79 -14.63 13.01
C GLU A 47 -6.44 -13.52 12.01
N TRP A 48 -6.60 -12.26 12.44
CA TRP A 48 -6.21 -11.14 11.60
C TRP A 48 -4.69 -11.17 11.38
N PRO A 49 -4.21 -11.05 10.14
CA PRO A 49 -2.80 -11.23 9.87
C PRO A 49 -1.96 -10.11 10.49
N GLY A 50 -0.80 -10.49 11.03
CA GLY A 50 0.25 -9.56 11.41
C GLY A 50 0.94 -8.95 10.19
N HIS A 51 1.79 -7.95 10.43
CA HIS A 51 2.59 -7.34 9.37
C HIS A 51 3.71 -8.26 8.88
N ALA A 52 3.99 -8.22 7.58
CA ALA A 52 5.07 -9.01 7.00
C ALA A 52 6.42 -8.41 7.41
N GLU A 53 7.25 -9.21 8.07
CA GLU A 53 8.63 -8.86 8.38
C GLU A 53 9.50 -8.90 7.11
N GLY A 54 10.51 -8.02 7.07
CA GLY A 54 11.48 -7.95 5.97
C GLY A 54 12.54 -6.89 6.26
N ALA A 55 13.74 -7.06 5.71
CA ALA A 55 14.84 -6.11 5.90
C ALA A 55 14.59 -4.77 5.20
N VAL A 56 13.87 -4.81 4.06
CA VAL A 56 13.46 -3.63 3.31
C VAL A 56 11.94 -3.63 3.16
N ARG A 57 11.28 -2.57 3.61
CA ARG A 57 9.84 -2.37 3.44
C ARG A 57 9.58 -1.23 2.48
N LEU A 58 9.16 -1.57 1.27
CA LEU A 58 8.76 -0.60 0.24
C LEU A 58 7.28 -0.28 0.41
N ARG A 59 6.88 0.95 0.06
CA ARG A 59 5.49 1.38 0.04
C ARG A 59 5.05 1.57 -1.40
N PHE A 60 3.86 1.10 -1.74
CA PHE A 60 3.29 1.28 -3.06
C PHE A 60 1.84 1.74 -3.00
N GLY A 61 1.42 2.41 -4.07
CA GLY A 61 0.04 2.72 -4.35
C GLY A 61 -0.37 2.16 -5.71
N GLY A 62 -1.60 1.69 -5.81
CA GLY A 62 -2.18 1.16 -7.04
C GLY A 62 -3.70 1.12 -6.96
N LEU A 63 -4.36 1.23 -8.11
CA LEU A 63 -5.82 1.17 -8.16
C LEU A 63 -6.30 -0.26 -7.81
N PRO A 64 -7.35 -0.40 -6.99
CA PRO A 64 -7.84 -1.72 -6.57
C PRO A 64 -8.30 -2.58 -7.76
N THR A 65 -8.80 -1.92 -8.81
CA THR A 65 -9.22 -2.54 -10.07
C THR A 65 -8.06 -3.13 -10.88
N HIS A 66 -6.80 -2.80 -10.55
CA HIS A 66 -5.60 -3.25 -11.26
C HIS A 66 -4.83 -4.33 -10.48
N ALA A 67 -5.50 -5.11 -9.63
CA ALA A 67 -4.85 -6.05 -8.73
C ALA A 67 -3.85 -7.01 -9.39
N ALA A 68 -4.25 -7.64 -10.49
CA ALA A 68 -3.39 -8.56 -11.22
C ALA A 68 -2.18 -7.85 -11.85
N GLN A 69 -2.37 -6.63 -12.35
CA GLN A 69 -1.33 -5.82 -12.97
C GLN A 69 -0.33 -5.31 -11.92
N VAL A 70 -0.82 -4.88 -10.75
CA VAL A 70 0.00 -4.49 -9.60
C VAL A 70 0.84 -5.67 -9.11
N ALA A 71 0.24 -6.86 -8.97
CA ALA A 71 0.94 -8.08 -8.61
C ALA A 71 2.08 -8.40 -9.61
N LYS A 72 1.77 -8.32 -10.91
CA LYS A 72 2.74 -8.56 -11.99
C LYS A 72 3.90 -7.55 -11.97
N ALA A 73 3.60 -6.27 -11.75
CA ALA A 73 4.60 -5.21 -11.69
C ALA A 73 5.56 -5.36 -10.49
N LEU A 74 5.05 -5.88 -9.37
CA LEU A 74 5.83 -6.09 -8.14
C LEU A 74 6.54 -7.46 -8.10
N ALA A 75 6.16 -8.42 -8.95
CA ALA A 75 6.72 -9.77 -8.98
C ALA A 75 8.28 -9.82 -9.05
N PRO A 76 8.98 -8.95 -9.83
CA PRO A 76 10.44 -8.95 -9.87
C PRO A 76 11.11 -8.68 -8.51
N LEU A 77 10.41 -8.04 -7.57
CA LEU A 77 10.93 -7.73 -6.23
C LEU A 77 10.98 -8.97 -5.33
N ARG A 78 10.29 -10.06 -5.70
CA ARG A 78 10.14 -11.28 -4.87
C ARG A 78 9.71 -10.95 -3.44
N ALA A 79 8.87 -9.94 -3.31
CA ALA A 79 8.43 -9.41 -2.04
C ALA A 79 7.20 -10.16 -1.54
N ARG A 80 7.05 -10.25 -0.23
CA ARG A 80 5.75 -10.51 0.38
C ARG A 80 4.93 -9.23 0.35
N LEU A 81 3.71 -9.31 -0.17
CA LEU A 81 2.85 -8.15 -0.37
C LEU A 81 1.78 -8.09 0.72
N GLU A 82 1.59 -6.92 1.32
CA GLU A 82 0.44 -6.58 2.15
C GLU A 82 -0.30 -5.44 1.46
N TRP A 83 -1.52 -5.66 0.99
CA TRP A 83 -2.28 -4.64 0.28
C TRP A 83 -3.59 -4.32 1.00
N LEU A 84 -3.87 -3.04 1.17
CA LEU A 84 -5.14 -2.51 1.66
C LEU A 84 -5.98 -2.07 0.45
N PRO A 85 -6.72 -2.99 -0.19
CA PRO A 85 -7.36 -2.75 -1.47
C PRO A 85 -8.42 -1.65 -1.41
N THR A 86 -9.08 -1.41 -0.28
CA THR A 86 -10.04 -0.29 -0.19
C THR A 86 -9.37 1.09 -0.22
N LEU A 87 -8.09 1.16 0.11
CA LEU A 87 -7.29 2.40 0.10
C LEU A 87 -6.36 2.49 -1.11
N GLY A 88 -6.15 1.39 -1.84
CA GLY A 88 -5.16 1.32 -2.92
C GLY A 88 -3.72 1.44 -2.42
N LEU A 89 -3.44 1.16 -1.14
CA LEU A 89 -2.13 1.33 -0.49
C LEU A 89 -1.58 0.00 0.00
N GLY A 90 -0.31 -0.27 -0.25
CA GLY A 90 0.31 -1.51 0.22
C GLY A 90 1.79 -1.40 0.54
N PHE A 91 2.30 -2.51 1.08
CA PHE A 91 3.68 -2.71 1.47
C PHE A 91 4.25 -3.94 0.77
N ALA A 92 5.49 -3.80 0.30
CA ALA A 92 6.26 -4.91 -0.26
C ALA A 92 7.48 -5.14 0.65
N SER A 93 7.44 -6.21 1.43
CA SER A 93 8.51 -6.62 2.34
C SER A 93 9.47 -7.54 1.59
N CYS A 94 10.73 -7.11 1.47
CA CYS A 94 11.79 -7.78 0.71
C CYS A 94 12.97 -8.10 1.64
N ALA A 95 13.68 -9.19 1.37
CA ALA A 95 14.95 -9.47 2.05
C ALA A 95 16.08 -8.54 1.57
N ALA A 96 16.09 -8.25 0.27
CA ALA A 96 16.97 -7.29 -0.38
C ALA A 96 16.25 -6.73 -1.62
N VAL A 97 16.69 -5.58 -2.12
CA VAL A 97 16.10 -4.94 -3.30
C VAL A 97 17.20 -4.58 -4.28
N GLU A 98 17.18 -5.23 -5.44
CA GLU A 98 18.05 -4.88 -6.57
C GLU A 98 17.56 -3.59 -7.21
N ALA A 99 18.46 -2.64 -7.48
CA ALA A 99 18.11 -1.31 -8.00
C ALA A 99 17.34 -1.39 -9.33
N GLU A 100 17.73 -2.29 -10.23
CA GLU A 100 17.05 -2.49 -11.51
C GLU A 100 15.63 -3.05 -11.33
N ALA A 101 15.43 -3.99 -10.41
CA ALA A 101 14.10 -4.53 -10.11
C ALA A 101 13.18 -3.46 -9.52
N LEU A 102 13.71 -2.61 -8.62
CA LEU A 102 12.99 -1.47 -8.07
C LEU A 102 12.59 -0.46 -9.15
N HIS A 103 13.54 -0.09 -10.02
CA HIS A 103 13.30 0.88 -11.08
C HIS A 103 12.26 0.38 -12.09
N ARG A 104 12.36 -0.90 -12.47
CA ARG A 104 11.37 -1.57 -13.32
C ARG A 104 9.99 -1.61 -12.68
N ALA A 105 9.88 -2.07 -11.43
CA ALA A 105 8.61 -2.15 -10.72
C ALA A 105 7.96 -0.78 -10.57
N ARG A 106 8.77 0.26 -10.26
CA ARG A 106 8.31 1.65 -10.21
C ARG A 106 7.74 2.11 -11.55
N ARG A 107 8.48 1.90 -12.65
CA ARG A 107 8.03 2.29 -13.99
C ARG A 107 6.71 1.60 -14.37
N GLU A 108 6.61 0.30 -14.12
CA GLU A 108 5.40 -0.48 -14.43
C GLU A 108 4.20 -0.02 -13.58
N LEU A 109 4.39 0.25 -12.28
CA LEU A 109 3.32 0.79 -11.44
C LEU A 109 2.91 2.22 -11.83
N THR A 110 3.85 3.09 -12.17
CA THR A 110 3.54 4.45 -12.62
C THR A 110 2.73 4.44 -13.91
N ALA A 111 3.01 3.53 -14.83
CA ALA A 111 2.21 3.36 -16.05
C ALA A 111 0.75 2.95 -15.76
N LEU A 112 0.48 2.35 -14.59
CA LEU A 112 -0.86 1.99 -14.11
C LEU A 112 -1.53 3.10 -13.28
N GLY A 113 -0.90 4.28 -13.16
CA GLY A 113 -1.34 5.38 -12.30
C GLY A 113 -0.97 5.19 -10.82
N GLY A 114 -0.11 4.23 -10.50
CA GLY A 114 0.38 3.94 -9.16
C GLY A 114 1.73 4.59 -8.84
N TRP A 115 2.30 4.21 -7.71
CA TRP A 115 3.60 4.69 -7.24
C TRP A 115 4.31 3.63 -6.40
N LEU A 116 5.64 3.75 -6.28
CA LEU A 116 6.49 2.87 -5.46
C LEU A 116 7.63 3.67 -4.85
N THR A 117 7.73 3.68 -3.53
CA THR A 117 8.78 4.38 -2.76
C THR A 117 9.50 3.41 -1.83
N GLY A 118 10.80 3.65 -1.63
CA GLY A 118 11.63 2.94 -0.67
C GLY A 118 12.17 3.87 0.41
N PRO A 119 12.79 3.32 1.47
CA PRO A 119 13.50 4.13 2.46
C PRO A 119 14.59 4.98 1.78
N GLY A 120 14.51 6.31 1.94
CA GLY A 120 15.45 7.24 1.31
C GLY A 120 15.26 7.47 -0.21
N ASP A 121 14.34 6.75 -0.85
CA ASP A 121 14.03 6.86 -2.28
C ASP A 121 12.54 7.13 -2.49
N TRP A 122 12.23 8.42 -2.68
CA TRP A 122 10.87 8.92 -2.86
C TRP A 122 10.38 8.90 -4.32
N GLY A 123 11.18 8.39 -5.26
CA GLY A 123 10.88 8.57 -6.67
C GLY A 123 11.54 9.79 -7.28
N PRO A 124 11.33 9.99 -8.60
CA PRO A 124 11.79 11.19 -9.28
C PRO A 124 11.13 12.43 -8.67
N ALA A 125 11.92 13.50 -8.53
CA ALA A 125 11.41 14.78 -8.05
C ALA A 125 10.27 15.29 -8.94
N PRO A 126 9.10 15.67 -8.38
CA PRO A 126 8.03 16.25 -9.17
C PRO A 126 8.41 17.66 -9.64
N ALA A 127 7.84 18.12 -10.76
CA ALA A 127 8.07 19.48 -11.25
C ALA A 127 7.68 20.57 -10.23
N SER A 128 6.70 20.28 -9.36
CA SER A 128 6.28 21.16 -8.27
C SER A 128 7.33 21.35 -7.17
N LEU A 129 8.39 20.51 -7.13
CA LEU A 129 9.43 20.62 -6.11
C LEU A 129 10.14 21.99 -6.16
N ALA A 130 10.29 22.58 -7.34
CA ALA A 130 10.84 23.92 -7.49
C ALA A 130 9.97 24.99 -6.80
N VAL A 131 8.64 24.85 -6.88
CA VAL A 131 7.69 25.73 -6.17
C VAL A 131 7.83 25.54 -4.67
N HIS A 132 7.91 24.29 -4.20
CA HIS A 132 8.10 24.01 -2.78
C HIS A 132 9.41 24.61 -2.25
N ARG A 133 10.51 24.51 -3.01
CA ARG A 133 11.81 25.14 -2.68
C ARG A 133 11.68 26.66 -2.59
N SER A 134 10.93 27.28 -3.51
CA SER A 134 10.67 28.73 -3.46
C SER A 134 9.89 29.14 -2.21
N VAL A 135 8.82 28.42 -1.87
CA VAL A 135 8.01 28.68 -0.66
C VAL A 135 8.86 28.49 0.59
N LYS A 136 9.67 27.43 0.65
CA LYS A 136 10.56 27.15 1.78
C LYS A 136 11.53 28.30 2.03
N ARG A 137 12.20 28.81 0.98
CA ARG A 137 13.16 29.93 1.10
C ARG A 137 12.52 31.23 1.56
N GLN A 138 11.25 31.45 1.25
CA GLN A 138 10.54 32.68 1.66
C GLN A 138 10.05 32.61 3.10
N LEU A 139 9.60 31.43 3.55
CA LEU A 139 9.02 31.25 4.89
C LEU A 139 10.05 30.85 5.96
N ASP A 140 11.13 30.19 5.57
CA ASP A 140 12.21 29.76 6.47
C ASP A 140 13.58 30.03 5.82
N PRO A 141 13.94 31.32 5.63
CA PRO A 141 15.18 31.71 4.96
C PRO A 141 16.45 31.27 5.73
N GLU A 142 16.33 31.06 7.04
CA GLU A 142 17.42 30.62 7.92
C GLU A 142 17.48 29.09 8.09
N GLU A 143 16.63 28.34 7.40
CA GLU A 143 16.53 26.86 7.45
C GLU A 143 16.35 26.28 8.87
N LEU A 144 15.65 26.99 9.76
CA LEU A 144 15.44 26.55 11.15
C LEU A 144 14.46 25.37 11.25
N LEU A 145 13.56 25.21 10.28
CA LEU A 145 12.49 24.22 10.31
C LEU A 145 12.82 22.99 9.44
N ALA A 146 13.26 21.90 10.05
CA ALA A 146 13.59 20.65 9.37
C ALA A 146 14.65 20.81 8.24
N PRO A 147 15.87 21.28 8.57
CA PRO A 147 16.93 21.49 7.60
C PRO A 147 17.27 20.20 6.85
N GLY A 148 17.51 20.33 5.53
CA GLY A 148 17.88 19.21 4.66
C GLY A 148 16.80 18.14 4.45
N ARG A 149 15.54 18.41 4.77
CA ARG A 149 14.43 17.45 4.61
C ARG A 149 13.32 17.96 3.69
N PHE A 150 12.66 17.02 2.99
CA PHE A 150 11.43 17.19 2.18
C PHE A 150 11.50 18.08 0.94
N VAL A 151 12.39 19.06 0.89
CA VAL A 151 12.46 20.09 -0.16
C VAL A 151 13.90 20.25 -0.67
N VAL A 152 14.65 19.14 -0.72
CA VAL A 152 16.05 19.09 -1.22
C VAL A 152 16.09 19.02 -2.73
#